data_AF-A0A961C8A5-F1
#
_entry.id   AF-A0A961C8A5-F1
#
_cell.length_a   1.000
_cell.length_b   1.000
_cell.length_c   1.000
_cell.angle_alpha   90.00
_cell.angle_beta   90.00
_cell.angle_gamma   90.00
#
_symmetry.space_group_name_H-M   'P 1'
#
loop_
_entity.id
_entity.type
_entity.pdbx_description
1 polymer ?
#
loop_
_entity_poly.entity_id
_entity_poly.type
_entity_poly.pdbx_seq_one_letter_code
_entity_poly.pdbx_strand_id
1 'polypeptide(L)'
;MVDRCPECSFLFERLEGHWIGAIAINTVAVIGLMLVLLVGTMIFTYPELVPLQLVPVLVIVGALGPIVFYPASKTLWTAVDLLMRPLKKGEVDPRYVVVDPERDTGKSSTWRNESKWDD
;
A
#
# COMPACT_ATOMS: atom_id res chain seq x y z
N MET A 1 4.54 -16.34 -0.70
CA MET A 1 4.48 -15.08 -1.47
C MET A 1 5.69 -15.06 -2.37
N VAL A 2 5.53 -14.72 -3.65
CA VAL A 2 6.65 -14.65 -4.60
C VAL A 2 7.27 -13.25 -4.55
N ASP A 3 8.59 -13.14 -4.67
CA ASP A 3 9.30 -11.86 -4.58
C ASP A 3 9.15 -11.02 -5.84
N ARG A 4 8.94 -11.68 -6.97
CA ARG A 4 8.70 -11.06 -8.27
C ARG A 4 7.35 -11.47 -8.84
N CYS A 5 6.71 -10.54 -9.53
CA CYS A 5 5.54 -10.86 -10.35
C CYS A 5 5.94 -11.83 -11.47
N PRO A 6 5.23 -12.96 -11.65
CA PRO A 6 5.54 -13.92 -12.71
C PRO A 6 5.25 -13.39 -14.13
N GLU A 7 4.42 -12.34 -14.24
CA GLU A 7 3.97 -11.81 -15.51
C GLU A 7 4.79 -10.58 -15.95
N CYS A 8 4.95 -9.59 -15.08
CA CYS A 8 5.67 -8.35 -15.40
C CYS A 8 7.10 -8.29 -14.84
N SER A 9 7.56 -9.33 -14.11
CA SER A 9 8.89 -9.42 -13.46
C SER A 9 9.21 -8.38 -12.37
N PHE A 10 8.20 -7.58 -11.99
CA PHE A 10 8.31 -6.53 -10.99
C PHE A 10 8.72 -7.07 -9.62
N LEU A 11 9.71 -6.46 -8.99
CA LEU A 11 10.19 -6.80 -7.65
C LEU A 11 9.35 -6.07 -6.60
N PHE A 12 8.63 -6.81 -5.77
CA PHE A 12 7.75 -6.21 -4.74
C PHE A 12 8.53 -5.51 -3.63
N GLU A 13 9.77 -5.90 -3.36
CA GLU A 13 10.62 -5.31 -2.32
C GLU A 13 11.77 -4.53 -2.97
N ARG A 14 11.48 -3.31 -3.42
CA ARG A 14 12.44 -2.44 -4.16
C ARG A 14 13.51 -1.80 -3.28
N LEU A 15 13.25 -1.66 -1.98
CA LEU A 15 14.04 -0.90 -1.02
C LEU A 15 14.15 -1.70 0.27
N GLU A 16 15.29 -1.59 0.94
CA GLU A 16 15.42 -2.06 2.32
C GLU A 16 14.40 -1.30 3.19
N GLY A 17 13.58 -2.06 3.94
CA GLY A 17 12.50 -1.50 4.75
C GLY A 17 11.17 -1.27 4.03
N HIS A 18 11.02 -1.68 2.76
CA HIS A 18 9.73 -1.58 2.06
C HIS A 18 8.61 -2.36 2.78
N TRP A 19 8.93 -3.47 3.44
CA TRP A 19 7.98 -4.23 4.27
C TRP A 19 7.36 -3.43 5.43
N ILE A 20 8.00 -2.36 5.93
CA ILE A 20 7.49 -1.57 7.05
C ILE A 20 6.18 -0.86 6.68
N GLY A 21 6.08 -0.34 5.46
CA GLY A 21 4.84 0.29 5.00
C GLY A 21 3.70 -0.71 4.81
N ALA A 22 4.01 -1.93 4.38
CA ALA A 22 3.04 -3.03 4.35
C ALA A 22 2.57 -3.44 5.75
N ILE A 23 3.41 -3.35 6.78
CA ILE A 23 2.97 -3.56 8.17
C ILE A 23 2.08 -2.41 8.64
N ALA A 24 2.42 -1.17 8.31
CA ALA A 24 1.64 0.00 8.69
C ALA A 24 0.21 -0.07 8.15
N ILE A 25 0.05 -0.33 6.84
CA ILE A 25 -1.28 -0.48 6.22
C ILE A 25 -2.05 -1.64 6.84
N ASN A 26 -1.39 -2.77 7.08
CA ASN A 26 -2.02 -3.94 7.67
C ASN A 26 -2.56 -3.62 9.07
N THR A 27 -1.72 -3.00 9.89
CA THR A 27 -2.04 -2.63 11.27
C THR A 27 -3.23 -1.67 11.30
N VAL A 28 -3.20 -0.63 10.47
CA VAL A 28 -4.30 0.34 10.36
C VAL A 28 -5.59 -0.34 9.91
N ALA A 29 -5.53 -1.23 8.91
CA ALA A 29 -6.70 -1.94 8.40
C ALA A 29 -7.33 -2.86 9.46
N VAL A 30 -6.52 -3.66 10.16
CA VAL A 30 -7.00 -4.62 11.16
C VAL A 30 -7.54 -3.90 12.39
N ILE A 31 -6.81 -2.90 12.91
CA ILE A 31 -7.28 -2.10 14.05
C ILE A 31 -8.54 -1.32 13.67
N GLY A 32 -8.57 -0.73 12.47
CA GLY A 32 -9.74 -0.04 11.95
C GLY A 32 -10.96 -0.96 11.87
N LEU A 33 -10.78 -2.17 11.36
CA LEU A 33 -11.83 -3.20 11.32
C LEU A 33 -12.32 -3.56 12.74
N MET A 34 -11.41 -3.79 13.68
CA MET A 34 -11.76 -4.08 15.07
C MET A 34 -12.53 -2.94 15.72
N LEU A 35 -12.14 -1.69 15.48
CA LEU A 35 -12.84 -0.51 15.96
C LEU A 35 -14.25 -0.42 15.39
N VAL A 36 -14.41 -0.64 14.08
CA VAL A 36 -15.72 -0.67 13.41
C VAL A 36 -16.61 -1.76 13.98
N LEU A 37 -16.08 -2.96 14.23
CA LEU A 37 -16.84 -4.05 14.87
C LEU A 37 -17.26 -3.69 16.29
N LEU A 38 -16.36 -3.12 17.10
CA LEU A 38 -16.66 -2.72 18.47
C LEU A 38 -17.71 -1.61 18.53
N VAL A 39 -17.53 -0.53 17.76
CA VAL A 39 -18.47 0.60 17.75
C VAL A 39 -19.81 0.19 17.13
N GLY A 40 -19.78 -0.57 16.02
CA GLY A 40 -20.99 -1.04 15.35
C GLY A 40 -21.84 -1.89 16.28
N THR A 41 -21.24 -2.87 16.96
CA THR A 41 -21.97 -3.70 17.93
C THR A 41 -22.51 -2.90 19.11
N MET A 42 -21.75 -1.97 19.67
CA MET A 42 -22.24 -1.08 20.73
C MET A 42 -23.49 -0.29 20.31
N ILE A 43 -23.54 0.19 19.07
CA ILE A 43 -24.71 0.90 18.54
C ILE A 43 -25.91 -0.05 18.43
N PHE A 44 -25.71 -1.29 17.97
CA PHE A 44 -26.81 -2.26 17.77
C PHE A 44 -27.33 -2.90 19.06
N THR A 45 -26.47 -3.10 20.07
CA THR A 45 -26.87 -3.80 21.31
C THR A 45 -27.33 -2.84 22.42
N TYR A 46 -27.29 -1.53 22.18
CA TYR A 46 -27.78 -0.55 23.14
C TYR A 46 -29.30 -0.75 23.43
N PRO A 47 -29.76 -0.76 24.71
CA PRO A 47 -29.09 -0.38 25.96
C PRO A 47 -28.44 -1.54 26.75
N GLU A 48 -28.55 -2.78 26.28
CA GLU A 48 -27.92 -3.95 26.91
C GLU A 48 -26.44 -4.03 26.52
N LEU A 49 -25.60 -3.26 27.22
CA LEU A 49 -24.15 -3.23 27.01
C LEU A 49 -23.50 -4.51 27.55
N VAL A 50 -23.59 -5.62 26.81
CA VAL A 50 -22.74 -6.80 27.06
C VAL A 50 -21.94 -7.12 25.81
N PRO A 51 -20.78 -6.46 25.58
CA PRO A 51 -19.89 -6.77 24.46
C PRO A 51 -19.07 -8.06 24.69
N LEU A 52 -19.36 -8.83 25.74
CA LEU A 52 -18.48 -9.92 26.17
C LEU A 52 -18.41 -11.04 25.11
N GLN A 53 -19.50 -11.29 24.39
CA GLN A 53 -19.58 -12.23 23.28
C GLN A 53 -18.76 -11.77 22.06
N LEU A 54 -18.44 -10.47 21.94
CA LEU A 54 -17.64 -9.91 20.85
C LEU A 54 -16.14 -10.07 21.06
N VAL A 55 -15.69 -10.16 22.32
CA VAL A 55 -14.28 -10.34 22.68
C VAL A 55 -13.60 -11.49 21.90
N PRO A 56 -14.14 -12.72 21.85
CA PRO A 56 -13.50 -13.79 21.08
C PRO A 56 -13.39 -13.47 19.59
N VAL A 57 -14.37 -12.77 19.01
CA VAL A 57 -14.33 -12.33 17.61
C VAL A 57 -13.21 -11.32 17.39
N LEU A 58 -13.08 -10.32 18.26
CA LEU A 58 -12.00 -9.33 18.18
C LEU A 58 -10.62 -9.95 18.35
N VAL A 59 -10.47 -10.94 19.24
CA VAL A 59 -9.21 -11.70 19.40
C VAL A 59 -8.88 -12.48 18.13
N ILE A 60 -9.85 -13.17 17.54
CA ILE A 60 -9.65 -13.91 16.28
C ILE A 60 -9.27 -12.96 15.14
N VAL A 61 -9.97 -11.83 15.01
CA VAL A 61 -9.68 -10.82 13.98
C VAL A 61 -8.29 -10.21 14.21
N GLY A 62 -7.92 -9.89 15.45
CA GLY A 62 -6.60 -9.35 15.76
C GLY A 62 -5.45 -10.32 15.52
N ALA A 63 -5.68 -11.63 15.72
CA ALA A 63 -4.67 -12.65 15.50
C ALA A 63 -4.54 -13.10 14.04
N LEU A 64 -5.68 -13.36 13.38
CA LEU A 64 -5.71 -13.90 12.01
C LEU A 64 -5.80 -12.82 10.94
N GLY A 65 -6.44 -11.68 11.24
CA GLY A 65 -6.60 -10.56 10.33
C GLY A 65 -5.29 -10.12 9.70
N PRO A 66 -4.21 -9.89 10.50
CA PRO A 66 -2.94 -9.50 9.93
C PRO A 66 -2.33 -10.54 8.99
N ILE A 67 -2.46 -11.82 9.32
CA ILE A 67 -1.90 -12.92 8.53
C ILE A 67 -2.61 -13.03 7.18
N VAL A 68 -3.95 -13.02 7.20
CA VAL A 68 -4.79 -13.16 6.00
C VAL A 68 -4.71 -11.90 5.13
N PHE A 69 -4.64 -10.71 5.73
CA PHE A 69 -4.63 -9.45 5.01
C PHE A 69 -3.23 -9.00 4.55
N TYR A 70 -2.16 -9.67 5.00
CA TYR A 70 -0.79 -9.29 4.65
C TYR A 70 -0.52 -9.20 3.14
N PRO A 71 -0.98 -10.14 2.28
CA PRO A 71 -0.77 -10.04 0.83
C PRO A 71 -1.42 -8.78 0.23
N ALA A 72 -2.65 -8.46 0.63
CA ALA A 72 -3.37 -7.28 0.17
C ALA A 72 -2.68 -6.00 0.64
N SER A 73 -2.22 -5.98 1.89
CA SER A 73 -1.46 -4.86 2.44
C SER A 73 -0.15 -4.61 1.66
N LYS A 74 0.57 -5.67 1.31
CA LYS A 74 1.80 -5.57 0.49
C LYS A 74 1.50 -4.97 -0.88
N THR A 75 0.42 -5.42 -1.55
CA THR A 75 0.03 -4.85 -2.86
C THR A 75 -0.41 -3.39 -2.76
N LEU A 76 -1.14 -3.02 -1.71
CA LEU A 76 -1.60 -1.65 -1.51
C LEU A 76 -0.41 -0.72 -1.26
N TRP A 77 0.51 -1.14 -0.40
CA TRP A 77 1.73 -0.38 -0.13
C TRP A 77 2.57 -0.21 -1.40
N THR A 78 2.75 -1.28 -2.18
CA THR A 78 3.45 -1.20 -3.47
C THR A 78 2.79 -0.18 -4.42
N ALA A 79 1.46 -0.14 -4.50
CA ALA A 79 0.77 0.85 -5.33
C ALA A 79 1.01 2.29 -4.83
N VAL A 80 0.98 2.51 -3.52
CA VAL A 80 1.29 3.81 -2.90
C VAL A 80 2.74 4.22 -3.15
N ASP A 81 3.70 3.30 -2.99
CA ASP A 81 5.10 3.54 -3.30
C ASP A 81 5.31 3.87 -4.78
N LEU A 82 4.61 3.21 -5.70
CA LEU A 82 4.68 3.53 -7.14
C LEU A 82 4.11 4.91 -7.45
N LEU A 83 3.09 5.37 -6.72
CA LEU A 83 2.56 6.72 -6.87
C LEU A 83 3.57 7.78 -6.40
N MET A 84 4.27 7.52 -5.28
CA MET A 84 5.27 8.43 -4.73
C MET A 84 6.61 8.37 -5.47
N ARG A 85 7.01 7.18 -5.89
CA ARG A 85 8.29 6.82 -6.50
C ARG A 85 8.04 6.01 -7.75
N PRO A 86 7.61 6.69 -8.82
CA PRO A 86 7.21 6.02 -10.04
C PRO A 86 8.36 5.24 -10.68
N LEU A 87 8.00 4.23 -11.47
CA LEU A 87 8.91 3.21 -12.00
C LEU A 87 10.12 3.82 -12.72
N LYS A 88 11.30 3.28 -12.44
CA LYS A 88 12.52 3.56 -13.22
C LYS A 88 12.57 2.64 -14.43
N LYS A 89 13.27 3.08 -15.46
CA LYS A 89 13.54 2.26 -16.65
C LYS A 89 14.24 0.95 -16.25
N GLY A 90 13.74 -0.17 -16.77
CA GLY A 90 14.32 -1.50 -16.55
C GLY A 90 13.88 -2.20 -15.25
N GLU A 91 12.97 -1.61 -14.45
CA GLU A 91 12.43 -2.27 -13.25
C GLU A 91 11.30 -3.27 -13.54
N VAL A 92 10.68 -3.18 -14.72
CA VAL A 92 9.53 -3.99 -15.18
C VAL A 92 9.78 -4.37 -16.64
N ASP A 93 9.24 -5.51 -17.08
CA ASP A 93 9.24 -5.89 -18.50
C ASP A 93 8.63 -4.73 -19.34
N PRO A 94 9.35 -4.21 -20.35
CA PRO A 94 8.89 -3.12 -21.21
C PRO A 94 7.51 -3.34 -21.85
N ARG A 95 7.07 -4.60 -21.99
CA ARG A 95 5.74 -4.94 -22.52
C ARG A 95 4.58 -4.45 -21.66
N TYR A 96 4.81 -4.28 -20.35
CA TYR A 96 3.77 -3.90 -19.37
C TYR A 96 3.86 -2.45 -18.93
N VAL A 97 4.73 -1.65 -19.57
CA VAL A 97 4.92 -0.23 -19.24
C VAL A 97 4.42 0.62 -20.39
N VAL A 98 3.46 1.50 -20.12
CA VAL A 98 3.11 2.58 -21.05
C VAL A 98 4.21 3.62 -20.93
N VAL A 99 5.02 3.73 -21.98
CA VAL A 99 6.12 4.70 -22.06
C VAL A 99 5.51 6.09 -22.18
N ASP A 100 5.75 6.94 -21.18
CA ASP A 100 5.47 8.37 -21.30
C ASP A 100 6.76 9.04 -21.81
N PRO A 101 6.81 9.47 -23.08
CA PRO A 101 8.02 10.03 -23.66
C PRO A 101 8.51 11.28 -22.92
N GLU A 102 7.64 12.06 -22.28
CA GLU A 102 8.05 13.29 -21.59
C GLU A 102 8.76 12.97 -20.27
N ARG A 103 8.17 12.06 -19.48
CA ARG A 103 8.74 11.55 -18.23
C ARG A 103 10.02 10.75 -18.47
N ASP A 104 10.01 9.87 -19.47
CA ASP A 104 11.03 8.85 -19.63
C ASP A 104 12.24 9.37 -20.44
N THR A 105 12.13 10.43 -21.25
CA THR A 105 13.29 10.97 -21.99
C THR A 105 14.14 11.96 -21.19
N GLY A 106 13.71 12.35 -19.97
CA GLY A 106 14.47 13.26 -19.11
C GLY A 106 14.49 14.71 -19.61
N LYS A 107 13.59 15.10 -20.52
CA LYS A 107 13.51 16.46 -21.06
C LYS A 107 13.01 17.51 -20.05
N SER A 108 12.54 17.12 -18.87
CA SER A 108 12.02 18.07 -17.87
C SER A 108 13.08 18.96 -17.18
N SER A 109 14.36 18.91 -17.58
CA SER A 109 15.41 19.79 -17.06
C SER A 109 15.80 20.95 -17.99
N THR A 110 15.27 21.03 -19.22
CA THR A 110 15.70 22.08 -20.17
C THR A 110 15.10 23.45 -19.84
N TRP A 111 13.86 23.53 -19.35
CA TRP A 111 13.21 24.80 -19.03
C TRP A 111 13.75 25.53 -17.79
N ARG A 112 14.59 24.90 -16.95
CA ARG A 112 15.18 25.57 -15.77
C ARG A 112 16.44 26.38 -16.09
N ASN A 113 17.06 26.17 -17.25
CA ASN A 113 18.31 26.83 -17.62
C ASN A 113 18.14 27.93 -18.70
N GLU A 114 16.97 28.04 -19.33
CA GLU A 114 16.73 29.04 -20.38
C GLU A 114 16.29 30.41 -19.81
N SER A 115 15.87 30.50 -18.55
CA SER A 115 15.49 31.78 -17.93
C SER A 115 16.65 32.53 -17.24
N LYS A 116 17.91 32.20 -17.56
CA LYS A 116 19.10 32.79 -16.91
C LYS A 116 19.94 33.70 -17.83
N TRP A 117 19.52 33.94 -19.07
CA TRP A 117 20.33 34.66 -20.07
C TRP A 117 19.55 35.70 -20.89
N ASP A 118 18.49 36.28 -20.33
CA ASP A 118 17.72 37.36 -20.99
C ASP A 118 17.81 38.73 -20.27
N ASP A 119 18.80 38.94 -19.39
CA ASP A 119 19.12 40.25 -18.77
C ASP A 119 20.60 40.61 -18.90
#